data_AF-A0A9D1VYI3-F1
#
_entry.id   AF-A0A9D1VYI3-F1
#
_cell.length_a   1.000
_cell.length_b   1.000
_cell.length_c   1.000
_cell.angle_alpha   90.00
_cell.angle_beta   90.00
_cell.angle_gamma   90.00
#
_symmetry.space_group_name_H-M   'P 1'
#
loop_
_entity.id
_entity.type
_entity.pdbx_description
1 polymer ?
#
loop_
_entity_poly.entity_id
_entity_poly.type
_entity_poly.pdbx_seq_one_letter_code
_entity_poly.pdbx_strand_id
1 'polypeptide(L)'
;QYVEETLPAIDFIKRLIRHIPEKHFKMIRYGGLYARHRKIDSKLHRVIFKEKHRIYRSFTQWRTAIFLSFGYDPLYCPECNHKMELLELYHNHKRVPLEEMYEKAMSKSRGKRSSA
;
A
#
# COMPACT_ATOMS: atom_id res chain seq x y z
N GLN A 1 -9.23 -8.80 16.14
CA GLN A 1 -10.18 -9.90 15.94
C GLN A 1 -11.25 -9.39 15.00
N TYR A 2 -11.38 -9.98 13.82
CA TYR A 2 -12.46 -9.64 12.89
C TYR A 2 -13.74 -10.32 13.36
N VAL A 3 -14.86 -9.61 13.28
CA VAL A 3 -16.18 -10.13 13.62
C VAL A 3 -16.93 -10.33 12.32
N GLU A 4 -17.27 -11.58 12.02
CA GLU A 4 -18.16 -11.91 10.89
C GLU A 4 -19.60 -11.90 11.38
N GLU A 5 -20.45 -11.11 10.74
CA GLU A 5 -21.86 -10.93 11.09
C GLU A 5 -22.70 -11.04 9.82
N THR A 6 -23.78 -11.83 9.86
CA THR A 6 -24.76 -11.91 8.76
C THR A 6 -25.98 -11.07 9.12
N LEU A 7 -26.35 -10.15 8.23
CA LEU A 7 -27.40 -9.16 8.47
C LEU A 7 -28.38 -9.06 7.29
N PRO A 8 -29.66 -8.73 7.55
CA PRO A 8 -30.59 -8.34 6.50
C PRO A 8 -30.09 -7.12 5.71
N ALA A 9 -30.36 -7.09 4.41
CA ALA A 9 -29.87 -6.05 3.51
C ALA A 9 -30.25 -4.62 3.98
N ILE A 10 -31.46 -4.44 4.49
CA ILE A 10 -31.95 -3.14 4.98
C ILE A 10 -31.12 -2.64 6.17
N ASP A 11 -30.77 -3.52 7.10
CA ASP A 11 -30.01 -3.12 8.28
C ASP A 11 -28.54 -2.86 7.96
N PHE A 12 -27.98 -3.58 6.98
CA PHE A 12 -26.68 -3.25 6.40
C PHE A 12 -26.68 -1.84 5.78
N ILE A 13 -27.67 -1.53 4.95
CA ILE A 13 -27.78 -0.21 4.30
C ILE A 13 -27.90 0.90 5.35
N LYS A 14 -28.70 0.71 6.42
CA LYS A 14 -28.80 1.68 7.52
C LYS A 14 -27.43 1.94 8.18
N ARG A 15 -26.62 0.90 8.42
CA ARG A 15 -25.27 1.06 8.99
C ARG A 15 -24.37 1.86 8.05
N LEU A 16 -24.45 1.63 6.75
CA LEU A 16 -23.68 2.34 5.73
C LEU A 16 -24.05 3.84 5.67
N ILE A 17 -25.34 4.17 5.68
CA ILE A 17 -25.85 5.55 5.53
C ILE A 17 -25.29 6.47 6.62
N ARG A 18 -25.03 5.97 7.84
CA ARG A 18 -24.45 6.77 8.94
C ARG A 18 -23.10 7.41 8.62
N HIS A 19 -22.37 6.85 7.66
CA HIS A 19 -21.08 7.38 7.20
C HIS A 19 -21.22 8.41 6.08
N ILE A 20 -22.42 8.56 5.49
CA ILE A 20 -22.71 9.55 4.45
C ILE A 20 -23.19 10.83 5.15
N PRO A 21 -22.41 11.92 5.09
CA PRO A 21 -22.80 13.18 5.71
C PRO A 21 -23.98 13.83 4.97
N GLU A 22 -24.77 14.60 5.70
CA GLU A 22 -25.91 15.33 5.14
C GLU A 22 -25.49 16.37 4.10
N LYS A 23 -26.44 16.73 3.23
CA LYS A 23 -26.24 17.79 2.25
C LYS A 23 -25.93 19.11 2.97
N HIS A 24 -24.83 19.76 2.59
CA HIS A 24 -24.28 20.97 3.23
C HIS A 24 -23.59 20.78 4.59
N PHE A 25 -23.41 19.55 5.06
CA PHE A 25 -22.56 19.30 6.21
C PHE A 25 -21.11 19.73 5.91
N LYS A 26 -20.55 20.63 6.74
CA LYS A 26 -19.17 21.11 6.60
C LYS A 26 -18.20 20.06 7.11
N MET A 27 -17.72 19.20 6.22
CA MET A 27 -16.63 18.27 6.54
C MET A 27 -15.28 19.00 6.61
N ILE A 28 -14.57 18.87 7.73
CA ILE A 28 -13.18 19.31 7.84
C ILE A 28 -12.28 18.21 7.25
N ARG A 29 -11.82 18.39 6.01
CA ARG A 29 -10.89 17.45 5.36
C ARG A 29 -9.44 17.59 5.87
N TYR A 30 -9.05 18.80 6.27
CA TYR A 30 -7.68 19.14 6.65
C TYR A 30 -7.67 19.84 8.01
N GLY A 31 -7.81 19.04 9.07
CA GLY A 31 -7.74 19.49 10.46
C GLY A 31 -6.44 19.03 11.14
N GLY A 32 -6.09 19.68 12.26
CA GLY A 32 -4.96 19.27 13.08
C GLY A 32 -3.62 19.29 12.34
N LEU A 33 -2.96 18.13 12.26
CA LEU A 33 -1.67 17.93 11.59
C LEU A 33 -1.76 17.96 10.06
N TYR A 34 -2.95 17.73 9.50
CA TYR A 34 -3.18 17.72 8.05
C TYR A 34 -3.52 19.10 7.48
N ALA A 35 -3.69 20.12 8.34
CA ALA A 35 -3.92 21.50 7.92
C ALA A 35 -2.63 22.11 7.34
N ARG A 36 -2.75 22.88 6.25
CA ARG A 36 -1.59 23.46 5.56
C ARG A 36 -1.03 24.66 6.32
N HIS A 37 0.29 24.70 6.47
CA HIS A 37 1.09 25.88 6.87
C HIS A 37 0.68 26.53 8.21
N ARG A 38 0.60 25.75 9.31
CA ARG A 38 0.40 26.37 10.63
C ARG A 38 1.75 26.82 11.18
N LYS A 39 1.80 28.03 11.74
CA LYS A 39 3.01 28.53 12.42
C LYS A 39 3.48 27.60 13.56
N ILE A 40 2.53 26.90 14.20
CA ILE A 40 2.80 25.97 15.30
C ILE A 40 3.55 24.72 14.82
N ASP A 41 3.41 24.34 13.54
CA ASP A 41 4.05 23.14 12.98
C ASP A 41 5.58 23.25 12.97
N SER A 42 6.12 24.47 13.04
CA SER A 42 7.56 24.72 13.21
C SER A 42 8.15 24.12 14.49
N LYS A 43 7.30 23.88 15.50
CA LYS A 43 7.70 23.28 16.79
C LYS A 43 7.63 21.74 16.76
N LEU A 44 7.11 21.14 15.70
CA LEU A 44 7.00 19.70 15.58
C LEU A 44 8.37 19.09 15.25
N HIS A 45 8.73 18.04 15.98
CA HIS A 45 9.90 17.22 15.68
C HIS A 45 9.43 15.88 15.10
N ARG A 46 10.21 15.34 14.17
CA ARG A 46 9.93 14.01 13.61
C ARG A 46 10.25 12.95 14.66
N VAL A 47 9.29 12.08 14.95
CA VAL A 47 9.47 10.95 15.88
C VAL A 47 10.44 9.91 15.31
N ILE A 48 10.42 9.73 13.99
CA ILE A 48 11.29 8.78 13.30
C ILE A 48 12.47 9.53 12.70
N PHE A 49 13.66 9.13 13.13
CA PHE A 49 14.92 9.61 12.58
C PHE A 49 15.15 9.08 11.15
N LYS A 50 15.86 9.85 10.32
CA LYS A 50 16.04 9.55 8.89
C LYS A 50 16.76 8.22 8.66
N GLU A 51 17.69 7.87 9.54
CA GLU A 51 18.48 6.65 9.51
C GLU A 51 17.58 5.40 9.62
N LYS A 52 16.50 5.51 10.41
CA LYS A 52 15.53 4.42 10.60
C LYS A 52 14.54 4.30 9.44
N HIS A 53 14.42 5.29 8.56
CA HIS A 53 13.45 5.25 7.45
C HIS A 53 13.64 4.03 6.56
N ARG A 54 14.89 3.59 6.32
CA ARG A 54 15.19 2.41 5.50
C ARG A 54 14.52 1.16 6.06
N ILE A 55 14.56 0.98 7.38
CA ILE A 55 13.95 -0.16 8.08
C ILE A 55 12.42 -0.08 8.01
N TYR A 56 11.82 1.06 8.32
CA TYR A 56 10.37 1.19 8.24
C TYR A 56 9.83 1.01 6.80
N ARG A 57 10.58 1.46 5.80
CA ARG A 57 10.23 1.22 4.39
C ARG A 57 10.38 -0.25 3.99
N SER A 58 11.28 -1.02 4.59
CA SER A 58 11.40 -2.45 4.25
C SER A 58 10.17 -3.25 4.72
N PHE A 59 9.46 -2.81 5.75
CA PHE A 59 8.19 -3.43 6.15
C PHE A 59 7.06 -3.24 5.13
N THR A 60 7.17 -2.22 4.27
CA THR A 60 6.21 -2.01 3.16
C THR A 60 6.55 -2.80 1.90
N GLN A 61 7.64 -3.57 1.90
CA GLN A 61 7.93 -4.48 0.80
C GLN A 61 6.95 -5.65 0.83
N TRP A 62 6.38 -5.98 -0.33
CA TRP A 62 5.35 -7.02 -0.49
C TRP A 62 5.65 -8.32 0.28
N ARG A 63 6.85 -8.88 0.10
CA ARG A 63 7.26 -10.13 0.77
C ARG A 63 7.27 -9.99 2.29
N THR A 64 7.88 -8.93 2.81
CA THR A 64 7.96 -8.63 4.24
C THR A 64 6.59 -8.36 4.84
N ALA A 65 5.74 -7.62 4.12
CA ALA A 65 4.39 -7.30 4.55
C ALA A 65 3.52 -8.55 4.70
N ILE A 66 3.58 -9.47 3.72
CA ILE A 66 2.88 -10.77 3.79
C ILE A 66 3.43 -11.60 4.95
N PHE A 67 4.75 -11.72 5.06
CA PHE A 67 5.39 -12.50 6.12
C PHE A 67 4.99 -12.01 7.52
N LEU A 68 5.03 -10.71 7.77
CA LEU A 68 4.65 -10.13 9.08
C LEU A 68 3.15 -10.26 9.37
N SER A 69 2.30 -10.22 8.34
CA SER A 69 0.84 -10.25 8.52
C SER A 69 0.30 -11.67 8.70
N PHE A 70 0.87 -12.64 8.00
CA PHE A 70 0.32 -14.00 7.89
C PHE A 70 1.26 -15.10 8.42
N GLY A 71 2.52 -14.78 8.74
CA GLY A 71 3.47 -15.72 9.33
C GLY A 71 4.13 -16.70 8.36
N TYR A 72 3.94 -16.54 7.04
CA TYR A 72 4.58 -17.36 6.02
C TYR A 72 5.26 -16.52 4.93
N ASP A 73 6.29 -17.07 4.31
CA ASP A 73 6.99 -16.40 3.21
C ASP A 73 6.31 -16.74 1.89
N PRO A 74 5.78 -15.75 1.13
CA PRO A 74 5.07 -16.02 -0.12
C PRO A 74 5.97 -16.57 -1.24
N LEU A 75 7.30 -16.59 -1.04
CA LEU A 75 8.25 -17.20 -1.98
C LEU A 75 8.66 -18.62 -1.58
N TYR A 76 8.04 -19.22 -0.56
CA TYR A 76 8.26 -20.61 -0.18
C TYR A 76 7.00 -21.42 -0.40
N CYS A 77 7.14 -22.61 -0.99
CA CYS A 77 6.04 -23.53 -1.16
C CYS A 77 5.54 -24.02 0.23
N PRO A 78 4.23 -23.92 0.54
CA PRO A 78 3.71 -24.35 1.83
C PRO A 78 3.81 -25.85 2.06
N GLU A 79 3.87 -26.66 0.99
CA GLU A 79 3.92 -28.13 1.09
C GLU A 79 5.36 -28.66 1.24
N CYS A 80 6.30 -28.15 0.44
CA CYS A 80 7.67 -28.69 0.36
C CYS A 80 8.76 -27.75 0.87
N ASN A 81 8.40 -26.54 1.33
CA ASN A 81 9.31 -25.51 1.84
C ASN A 81 10.49 -25.16 0.91
N HIS A 82 10.33 -25.38 -0.39
CA HIS A 82 11.30 -24.94 -1.39
C HIS A 82 11.01 -23.52 -1.83
N LYS A 83 12.10 -22.77 -2.08
CA LYS A 83 12.02 -21.42 -2.61
C LYS A 83 11.49 -21.47 -4.05
N MET A 84 10.41 -20.75 -4.30
CA MET A 84 9.77 -20.64 -5.60
C MET A 84 10.55 -19.70 -6.51
N GLU A 85 10.63 -20.05 -7.79
CA GLU A 85 11.21 -19.22 -8.84
C GLU A 85 10.10 -18.61 -9.71
N LEU A 86 10.33 -17.37 -10.17
CA LEU A 86 9.41 -16.73 -11.10
C LEU A 86 9.61 -17.34 -12.48
N LEU A 87 8.58 -18.03 -12.99
CA LEU A 87 8.58 -18.59 -14.34
C LEU A 87 8.05 -17.56 -15.35
N GLU A 88 6.77 -17.22 -15.25
CA GLU A 88 6.11 -16.36 -16.22
C GLU A 88 5.05 -15.47 -15.55
N LEU A 89 4.76 -14.34 -16.18
CA LEU A 89 3.75 -13.40 -15.71
C LEU A 89 2.60 -13.39 -16.72
N TYR A 90 1.37 -13.54 -16.22
CA TYR A 90 0.16 -13.52 -17.04
C TYR A 90 -0.73 -12.34 -16.62
N HIS A 91 -1.28 -11.64 -17.61
CA HIS A 91 -2.24 -10.56 -17.40
C HIS A 91 -3.38 -10.71 -18.41
N ASN A 92 -4.64 -10.74 -17.94
CA ASN A 92 -5.83 -11.00 -18.77
C ASN A 92 -5.67 -12.25 -19.66
N HIS A 93 -5.19 -13.36 -19.09
CA HIS A 93 -4.88 -14.62 -19.80
C HIS A 93 -3.85 -14.52 -20.92
N LYS A 94 -3.08 -13.43 -20.99
CA LYS A 94 -1.99 -13.25 -21.96
C LYS A 94 -0.66 -13.27 -21.23
N ARG A 95 0.29 -14.03 -21.77
CA ARG A 95 1.67 -14.05 -21.31
C ARG A 95 2.27 -12.66 -21.49
N VAL A 96 2.91 -12.17 -20.45
CA VAL A 96 3.61 -10.90 -20.41
C VAL A 96 5.11 -11.17 -20.48
N PRO A 97 5.81 -10.68 -21.52
CA PRO A 97 7.26 -10.84 -21.61
C PRO A 97 7.94 -9.97 -20.55
N LEU A 98 8.46 -10.61 -19.50
CA LEU A 98 9.04 -9.91 -18.34
C LEU A 98 10.27 -9.09 -18.75
N GLU A 99 11.15 -9.69 -19.57
CA GLU A 99 12.38 -9.07 -20.07
C GLU A 99 12.08 -7.78 -20.85
N GLU A 100 11.12 -7.84 -21.76
CA GLU A 100 10.71 -6.70 -22.57
C GLU A 100 10.08 -5.59 -21.71
N MET A 101 9.27 -5.95 -20.70
CA MET A 101 8.73 -5.00 -19.73
C MET A 101 9.84 -4.34 -18.92
N TYR A 102 10.82 -5.11 -18.46
CA TYR A 102 11.97 -4.60 -17.71
C TYR A 102 12.79 -3.63 -18.56
N GLU A 103 13.15 -4.01 -19.79
CA GLU A 103 13.89 -3.15 -20.71
C GLU A 103 13.13 -1.85 -21.05
N LYS A 104 11.81 -1.93 -21.26
CA LYS A 104 10.94 -0.75 -21.46
C LYS A 104 10.89 0.16 -20.23
N ALA A 105 10.89 -0.39 -19.02
CA ALA A 105 10.92 0.40 -17.79
C ALA A 105 12.29 1.04 -17.58
N MET A 106 13.37 0.29 -17.79
CA MET A 106 14.74 0.74 -17.61
C MET A 106 15.16 1.78 -18.64
N SER A 107 14.79 1.63 -19.91
CA SER A 107 15.02 2.63 -20.97
C SER A 107 14.39 3.98 -20.62
N LYS A 108 13.15 4.01 -20.11
CA LYS A 108 12.49 5.24 -19.62
C LYS A 108 13.20 5.89 -18.44
N SER A 109 13.86 5.10 -17.58
CA SER A 109 14.63 5.61 -16.45
C SER A 109 15.99 6.18 -16.87
N ARG A 110 16.65 5.56 -17.86
CA ARG A 110 17.96 5.98 -18.40
C ARG A 110 17.84 7.22 -19.29
N GLY A 111 16.77 7.35 -20.08
CA GLY A 111 16.49 8.55 -20.88
C GLY A 111 16.19 9.82 -20.07
N LYS A 112 15.97 9.69 -18.75
CA LYS A 112 15.82 10.83 -17.81
C LYS A 112 17.11 11.20 -17.08
N ARG A 113 18.23 10.52 -17.36
CA ARG A 113 19.57 10.86 -16.82
C ARG A 113 20.38 11.75 -17.77
N SER A 114 19.72 12.48 -18.66
CA SER A 114 20.35 13.55 -19.42
C SER A 114 20.26 14.86 -18.63
N SER A 115 21.42 15.27 -18.12
CA SER A 115 21.84 16.63 -17.75
C SER A 115 21.21 17.27 -16.50
N ALA A 116 21.93 17.16 -15.40
CA ALA A 116 22.30 18.27 -14.53
C ALA A 116 23.74 18.05 -14.04
#